data_AF-A0A850GCW9-F1
#
_entry.id   AF-A0A850GCW9-F1
#
_cell.length_a   1.000
_cell.length_b   1.000
_cell.length_c   1.000
_cell.angle_alpha   90.00
_cell.angle_beta   90.00
_cell.angle_gamma   90.00
#
_symmetry.space_group_name_H-M   'P 1'
#
loop_
_entity.id
_entity.type
_entity.pdbx_description
1 polymer ?
#
loop_
_entity_poly.entity_id
_entity_poly.type
_entity_poly.pdbx_seq_one_letter_code
_entity_poly.pdbx_strand_id
1 'polypeptide(L)'
;MAGRGSSRGPLVLVCALLLAGPGCRRDGRSAHADGGQEDGRAAGQDAGAEEGADAADEAEVRAGCGSEGLRFEDLAWVPVDARLVTLVELEGGLAEGGALDRALARLAELADDDAAALPVLASMDYANLELQLGAMATTLAVLGHSPAQLVEIQGPSGAPIWAWPSDCAIDRLAARLLSRWQLSLRLDLEHPGVRVGAGDPAGFPFDVIAIGERRVLLVGLGQGDAVVRWLDRAEGDPDAAPGATLLELEHAPIRSLLQGEWLLAGAAPASTSMGEGAAHHVRTIRIASEGVEIDGAPWPRFAPTSEGGTPRSP
;
A
#
# COMPACT_ATOMS: atom_id res chain seq x y z
N MET A 1 -38.71 12.54 -38.57
CA MET A 1 -38.92 12.44 -37.12
C MET A 1 -38.45 11.07 -36.65
N ALA A 2 -37.32 11.00 -35.94
CA ALA A 2 -36.90 9.93 -35.02
C ALA A 2 -35.43 10.22 -34.65
N GLY A 3 -35.22 11.04 -33.62
CA GLY A 3 -33.90 11.38 -33.10
C GLY A 3 -33.37 10.25 -32.21
N ARG A 4 -32.18 9.74 -32.52
CA ARG A 4 -31.42 8.85 -31.64
C ARG A 4 -30.59 9.71 -30.68
N GLY A 5 -31.02 9.79 -29.43
CA GLY A 5 -30.25 10.36 -28.34
C GLY A 5 -29.27 9.31 -27.80
N SER A 6 -27.99 9.45 -28.16
CA SER A 6 -26.90 8.69 -27.55
C SER A 6 -26.47 9.41 -26.28
N SER A 7 -26.91 8.90 -25.13
CA SER A 7 -26.46 9.31 -23.81
C SER A 7 -25.13 8.63 -23.52
N ARG A 8 -24.02 9.33 -23.81
CA ARG A 8 -22.70 8.98 -23.28
C ARG A 8 -22.60 9.60 -21.89
N GLY A 9 -22.72 8.77 -20.86
CA GLY A 9 -22.41 9.16 -19.48
C GLY A 9 -20.92 9.48 -19.34
N PRO A 10 -20.54 10.38 -18.41
CA PRO A 10 -19.16 10.76 -18.23
C PRO A 10 -18.39 9.60 -17.57
N LEU A 11 -17.34 9.13 -18.23
CA LEU A 11 -16.24 8.45 -17.56
C LEU A 11 -15.67 9.43 -16.53
N VAL A 12 -15.86 9.12 -15.25
CA VAL A 12 -15.19 9.82 -14.16
C VAL A 12 -13.72 9.48 -14.26
N LEU A 13 -12.96 10.47 -14.73
CA LEU A 13 -11.53 10.45 -14.96
C LEU A 13 -10.80 10.36 -13.61
N VAL A 14 -10.52 9.15 -13.13
CA VAL A 14 -9.58 8.87 -12.05
C VAL A 14 -8.15 8.98 -12.60
N CYS A 15 -7.72 10.20 -12.93
CA CYS A 15 -6.33 10.52 -13.33
C CYS A 15 -5.84 11.85 -12.71
N ALA A 16 -6.56 12.43 -11.75
CA ALA A 16 -6.39 13.84 -11.42
C ALA A 16 -5.32 14.18 -10.35
N LEU A 17 -4.44 13.27 -9.92
CA LEU A 17 -3.54 13.56 -8.77
C LEU A 17 -2.05 13.23 -8.92
N LEU A 18 -1.55 12.81 -10.10
CA LEU A 18 -0.13 12.41 -10.24
C LEU A 18 0.75 13.28 -11.16
N LEU A 19 0.33 14.48 -11.59
CA LEU A 19 1.13 15.35 -12.48
C LEU A 19 1.31 16.82 -12.05
N ALA A 20 1.19 17.15 -10.76
CA ALA A 20 1.59 18.48 -10.28
C ALA A 20 3.11 18.55 -10.03
N GLY A 21 3.90 18.72 -11.10
CA GLY A 21 5.33 19.06 -10.99
C GLY A 21 5.55 20.48 -10.43
N PRO A 22 6.71 20.77 -9.80
CA PRO A 22 6.98 22.05 -9.16
C PRO A 22 7.47 23.06 -10.20
N GLY A 23 6.75 24.17 -10.39
CA GLY A 23 7.19 25.18 -11.34
C GLY A 23 6.31 26.42 -11.45
N CYS A 24 6.22 27.22 -10.39
CA CYS A 24 5.99 28.66 -10.54
C CYS A 24 6.74 29.43 -9.46
N ARG A 25 7.90 29.98 -9.88
CA ARG A 25 8.69 31.00 -9.19
C ARG A 25 7.79 32.15 -8.74
N ARG A 26 7.92 32.53 -7.47
CA ARG A 26 7.43 33.82 -6.97
C ARG A 26 8.62 34.78 -6.95
N ASP A 27 8.76 35.57 -8.01
CA ASP A 27 9.60 36.77 -7.99
C ASP A 27 8.91 37.81 -7.10
N GLY A 28 9.47 38.01 -5.90
CA GLY A 28 9.01 38.98 -4.92
C GLY A 28 10.16 39.85 -4.46
N ARG A 29 10.48 40.86 -5.27
CA ARG A 29 11.41 41.95 -4.99
C ARG A 29 10.73 42.94 -4.04
N SER A 30 11.31 43.25 -2.89
CA SER A 30 11.13 44.54 -2.19
C SER A 30 12.23 44.81 -1.18
N ALA A 31 12.52 46.09 -0.99
CA ALA A 31 13.78 46.67 -0.57
C ALA A 31 13.86 47.06 0.93
N HIS A 32 15.10 47.33 1.35
CA HIS A 32 15.58 48.33 2.33
C HIS A 32 15.00 48.41 3.76
N ALA A 33 15.89 48.17 4.74
CA ALA A 33 16.29 49.05 5.86
C ALA A 33 17.34 48.25 6.68
N ASP A 34 18.64 48.50 6.62
CA ASP A 34 19.44 49.56 7.28
C ASP A 34 19.10 49.84 8.75
N GLY A 35 20.14 49.74 9.60
CA GLY A 35 20.18 50.25 10.97
C GLY A 35 20.32 49.22 12.09
N GLY A 36 21.46 49.22 12.77
CA GLY A 36 21.55 48.80 14.18
C GLY A 36 22.74 47.92 14.56
N GLN A 37 23.93 48.50 14.58
CA GLN A 37 25.10 47.94 15.26
C GLN A 37 25.08 48.36 16.73
N GLU A 38 25.01 47.40 17.65
CA GLU A 38 25.37 47.60 19.06
C GLU A 38 26.36 46.51 19.51
N ASP A 39 27.59 46.96 19.73
CA ASP A 39 28.66 46.23 20.40
C ASP A 39 28.32 46.07 21.89
N GLY A 40 28.30 44.82 22.38
CA GLY A 40 28.10 44.50 23.78
C GLY A 40 28.96 43.32 24.23
N ARG A 41 30.25 43.58 24.45
CA ARG A 41 31.18 42.69 25.17
C ARG A 41 30.71 42.49 26.62
N ALA A 42 30.61 41.24 27.07
CA ALA A 42 31.08 40.86 28.40
C ALA A 42 31.35 39.35 28.47
N ALA A 43 32.56 39.01 28.88
CA ALA A 43 33.07 37.67 29.07
C ALA A 43 32.53 37.03 30.36
N GLY A 44 32.34 35.71 30.31
CA GLY A 44 32.08 34.85 31.46
C GLY A 44 32.36 33.41 31.08
N GLN A 45 33.63 33.00 31.20
CA GLN A 45 34.08 31.62 31.12
C GLN A 45 33.61 30.87 32.36
N ASP A 46 32.92 29.75 32.16
CA ASP A 46 33.05 28.57 33.03
C ASP A 46 32.91 27.33 32.13
N ALA A 47 34.06 26.79 31.75
CA ALA A 47 34.19 25.59 30.95
C ALA A 47 34.43 24.41 31.90
N GLY A 48 33.40 23.58 32.08
CA GLY A 48 33.44 22.39 32.93
C GLY A 48 32.66 21.25 32.31
N ALA A 49 33.32 20.49 31.44
CA ALA A 49 33.13 19.05 31.17
C ALA A 49 31.68 18.49 31.15
N GLU A 50 30.97 18.65 30.03
CA GLU A 50 29.83 17.80 29.64
C GLU A 50 29.97 17.28 28.19
N GLU A 51 31.22 17.15 27.70
CA GLU A 51 31.54 16.59 26.38
C GLU A 51 31.50 15.05 26.44
N GLY A 52 30.32 14.46 26.32
CA GLY A 52 30.21 13.00 26.21
C GLY A 52 28.80 12.43 26.13
N ALA A 53 27.77 13.16 26.54
CA ALA A 53 26.38 12.68 26.49
C ALA A 53 25.68 13.00 25.15
N ASP A 54 25.96 14.15 24.52
CA ASP A 54 25.27 14.59 23.30
C ASP A 54 25.60 13.76 22.04
N ALA A 55 26.78 13.16 21.96
CA ALA A 55 27.18 12.42 20.76
C ALA A 55 26.52 11.03 20.66
N ALA A 56 26.17 10.42 21.78
CA ALA A 56 25.43 9.16 21.81
C ALA A 56 23.95 9.38 21.46
N ASP A 57 23.35 10.47 21.94
CA ASP A 57 21.98 10.86 21.61
C ASP A 57 21.87 11.27 20.13
N GLU A 58 22.84 12.01 19.57
CA GLU A 58 22.88 12.29 18.13
C GLU A 58 23.08 11.04 17.27
N ALA A 59 23.85 10.05 17.74
CA ALA A 59 24.06 8.79 17.03
C ALA A 59 22.81 7.90 17.07
N GLU A 60 22.05 7.91 18.15
CA GLU A 60 20.75 7.21 18.29
C GLU A 60 19.61 7.94 17.55
N VAL A 61 19.72 9.26 17.38
CA VAL A 61 18.86 10.06 16.47
C VAL A 61 19.24 9.82 14.99
N ARG A 62 20.52 9.53 14.70
CA ARG A 62 20.99 9.08 13.36
C ARG A 62 20.79 7.59 13.09
N ALA A 63 20.55 6.77 14.11
CA ALA A 63 20.05 5.40 13.95
C ALA A 63 18.64 5.52 13.35
N GLY A 64 18.62 5.61 12.02
CA GLY A 64 17.46 5.97 11.24
C GLY A 64 16.34 4.96 11.45
N CYS A 65 15.13 5.46 11.67
CA CYS A 65 13.96 4.61 11.56
C CYS A 65 13.70 4.26 10.09
N GLY A 66 13.12 3.06 9.89
CA GLY A 66 12.89 2.46 8.58
C GLY A 66 13.99 1.52 8.16
N SER A 67 14.38 0.57 9.03
CA SER A 67 15.36 -0.47 8.67
C SER A 67 15.03 -1.10 7.31
N GLU A 68 16.07 -1.37 6.53
CA GLU A 68 15.91 -2.03 5.25
C GLU A 68 15.37 -3.45 5.45
N GLY A 69 14.46 -3.86 4.55
CA GLY A 69 14.00 -5.25 4.50
C GLY A 69 13.00 -5.64 5.58
N LEU A 70 12.33 -4.69 6.23
CA LEU A 70 11.27 -4.98 7.20
C LEU A 70 10.12 -5.77 6.56
N ARG A 71 9.60 -6.75 7.31
CA ARG A 71 8.54 -7.68 6.92
C ARG A 71 7.42 -7.68 7.95
N PHE A 72 6.21 -8.06 7.55
CA PHE A 72 5.11 -8.29 8.48
C PHE A 72 5.32 -9.61 9.22
N GLU A 73 5.22 -9.60 10.55
CA GLU A 73 5.27 -10.81 11.39
C GLU A 73 3.93 -11.55 11.39
N ASP A 74 2.84 -10.79 11.35
CA ASP A 74 1.46 -11.27 11.25
C ASP A 74 0.61 -10.30 10.42
N LEU A 75 -0.52 -10.82 9.93
CA LEU A 75 -1.58 -10.06 9.27
C LEU A 75 -2.94 -10.28 9.94
N ALA A 76 -2.96 -10.66 11.21
CA ALA A 76 -4.21 -10.93 11.95
C ALA A 76 -5.06 -9.66 12.17
N TRP A 77 -4.47 -8.49 11.97
CA TRP A 77 -5.12 -7.19 12.03
C TRP A 77 -5.95 -6.83 10.79
N VAL A 78 -5.89 -7.63 9.73
CA VAL A 78 -6.69 -7.41 8.52
C VAL A 78 -8.15 -7.83 8.80
N PRO A 79 -9.15 -6.94 8.61
CA PRO A 79 -10.55 -7.28 8.88
C PRO A 79 -11.04 -8.49 8.09
N VAL A 80 -11.91 -9.29 8.72
CA VAL A 80 -12.50 -10.49 8.11
C VAL A 80 -13.40 -10.21 6.90
N ASP A 81 -13.89 -8.97 6.74
CA ASP A 81 -14.68 -8.51 5.60
C ASP A 81 -13.83 -7.77 4.54
N ALA A 82 -12.49 -7.84 4.65
CA ALA A 82 -11.58 -7.38 3.61
C ALA A 82 -11.77 -8.20 2.33
N ARG A 83 -12.04 -7.50 1.22
CA ARG A 83 -12.43 -8.12 -0.04
C ARG A 83 -11.27 -8.45 -0.94
N LEU A 84 -10.18 -7.71 -0.82
CA LEU A 84 -8.90 -8.00 -1.44
C LEU A 84 -7.83 -7.75 -0.39
N VAL A 85 -6.90 -8.68 -0.28
CA VAL A 85 -5.66 -8.51 0.48
C VAL A 85 -4.53 -8.98 -0.42
N THR A 86 -3.60 -8.10 -0.76
CA THR A 86 -2.44 -8.41 -1.62
C THR A 86 -1.16 -8.14 -0.85
N LEU A 87 -0.33 -9.14 -0.66
CA LEU A 87 1.01 -9.04 -0.10
C LEU A 87 2.03 -9.05 -1.23
N VAL A 88 2.83 -7.99 -1.32
CA VAL A 88 3.85 -7.78 -2.34
C VAL A 88 5.23 -7.83 -1.68
N GLU A 89 6.09 -8.71 -2.19
CA GLU A 89 7.50 -8.78 -1.82
C GLU A 89 8.31 -7.78 -2.66
N LEU A 90 8.92 -6.81 -1.99
CA LEU A 90 9.80 -5.80 -2.56
C LEU A 90 11.28 -6.18 -2.51
N GLU A 91 11.65 -7.25 -1.79
CA GLU A 91 13.05 -7.69 -1.70
C GLU A 91 13.58 -8.10 -3.09
N GLY A 92 14.75 -7.57 -3.46
CA GLY A 92 15.27 -7.65 -4.83
C GLY A 92 14.86 -6.47 -5.73
N GLY A 93 13.97 -5.60 -5.23
CA GLY A 93 13.60 -4.30 -5.80
C GLY A 93 12.67 -4.36 -7.02
N LEU A 94 12.21 -3.17 -7.42
CA LEU A 94 11.54 -2.91 -8.71
C LEU A 94 12.56 -2.79 -9.86
N ALA A 95 13.69 -3.50 -9.77
CA ALA A 95 14.69 -3.47 -10.83
C ALA A 95 14.13 -4.15 -12.09
N GLU A 96 14.38 -3.56 -13.25
CA GLU A 96 13.96 -4.09 -14.54
C GLU A 96 14.42 -5.54 -14.72
N GLY A 97 13.50 -6.44 -15.07
CA GLY A 97 13.79 -7.87 -15.20
C GLY A 97 13.97 -8.61 -13.87
N GLY A 98 13.59 -8.02 -12.74
CA GLY A 98 13.51 -8.68 -11.43
C GLY A 98 12.39 -9.73 -11.35
N ALA A 99 12.33 -10.46 -10.23
CA ALA A 99 11.24 -11.42 -9.99
C ALA A 99 9.88 -10.73 -9.83
N LEU A 100 9.85 -9.58 -9.14
CA LEU A 100 8.65 -8.77 -8.97
C LEU A 100 8.16 -8.17 -10.29
N ASP A 101 9.07 -7.63 -11.12
CA ASP A 101 8.74 -7.09 -12.45
C ASP A 101 8.06 -8.15 -13.35
N ARG A 102 8.62 -9.36 -13.40
CA ARG A 102 7.99 -10.48 -14.11
C ARG A 102 6.64 -10.88 -13.51
N ALA A 103 6.49 -10.81 -12.18
CA ALA A 103 5.24 -11.11 -11.51
C ALA A 103 4.17 -10.06 -11.86
N LEU A 104 4.51 -8.77 -11.88
CA LEU A 104 3.60 -7.69 -12.26
C LEU A 104 3.12 -7.82 -13.71
N ALA A 105 4.03 -8.14 -14.63
CA ALA A 105 3.65 -8.40 -16.02
C ALA A 105 2.63 -9.55 -16.15
N ARG A 106 2.86 -10.67 -15.43
CA ARG A 106 1.91 -11.80 -15.41
C ARG A 106 0.59 -11.46 -14.74
N LEU A 107 0.63 -10.66 -13.69
CA LEU A 107 -0.57 -10.22 -12.99
C LEU A 107 -1.44 -9.33 -13.90
N ALA A 108 -0.83 -8.45 -14.70
CA ALA A 108 -1.53 -7.66 -15.71
C ALA A 108 -2.14 -8.57 -16.80
N GLU A 109 -1.40 -9.57 -17.30
CA GLU A 109 -1.95 -10.55 -18.24
C GLU A 109 -3.13 -11.35 -17.66
N LEU A 110 -3.06 -11.70 -16.37
CA LEU A 110 -4.14 -12.38 -15.66
C LEU A 110 -5.37 -11.47 -15.54
N ALA A 111 -5.17 -10.18 -15.24
CA ALA A 111 -6.24 -9.20 -15.09
C ALA A 111 -7.06 -9.00 -16.37
N ASP A 112 -6.41 -9.12 -17.54
CA ASP A 112 -7.01 -9.00 -18.87
C ASP A 112 -7.62 -10.32 -19.40
N ASP A 113 -7.46 -11.44 -18.70
CA ASP A 113 -7.93 -12.76 -19.13
C ASP A 113 -9.32 -13.09 -18.55
N ASP A 114 -10.36 -13.02 -19.39
CA ASP A 114 -11.73 -13.37 -19.01
C ASP A 114 -11.85 -14.78 -18.42
N ALA A 115 -10.98 -15.72 -18.82
CA ALA A 115 -11.03 -17.07 -18.29
C ALA A 115 -10.62 -17.13 -16.81
N ALA A 116 -9.82 -16.16 -16.33
CA ALA A 116 -9.42 -16.08 -14.92
C ALA A 116 -10.61 -15.77 -13.99
N ALA A 117 -11.74 -15.33 -14.57
CA ALA A 117 -13.00 -15.06 -13.88
C ALA A 117 -12.80 -14.20 -12.63
N LEU A 118 -11.93 -13.20 -12.72
CA LEU A 118 -11.66 -12.30 -11.61
C LEU A 118 -12.82 -11.33 -11.38
N PRO A 119 -13.09 -10.93 -10.13
CA PRO A 119 -13.86 -9.74 -9.83
C PRO A 119 -13.42 -8.53 -10.66
N VAL A 120 -14.36 -7.73 -11.18
CA VAL A 120 -14.02 -6.52 -11.95
C VAL A 120 -13.07 -5.59 -11.17
N LEU A 121 -13.32 -5.37 -9.87
CA LEU A 121 -12.43 -4.51 -9.08
C LEU A 121 -11.03 -5.13 -8.91
N ALA A 122 -10.92 -6.44 -8.74
CA ALA A 122 -9.62 -7.11 -8.66
C ALA A 122 -8.86 -7.03 -9.98
N SER A 123 -9.52 -7.27 -11.12
CA SER A 123 -8.90 -7.08 -12.44
C SER A 123 -8.41 -5.65 -12.63
N MET A 124 -9.24 -4.65 -12.31
CA MET A 124 -8.84 -3.25 -12.42
C MET A 124 -7.66 -2.92 -11.50
N ASP A 125 -7.69 -3.41 -10.26
CA ASP A 125 -6.62 -3.17 -9.30
C ASP A 125 -5.29 -3.80 -9.76
N TYR A 126 -5.33 -5.08 -10.14
CA TYR A 126 -4.19 -5.83 -10.66
C TYR A 126 -3.58 -5.22 -11.92
N ALA A 127 -4.40 -4.71 -12.83
CA ALA A 127 -3.91 -3.99 -14.01
C ALA A 127 -3.21 -2.67 -13.66
N ASN A 128 -3.48 -2.09 -12.49
CA ASN A 128 -2.88 -0.83 -12.02
C ASN A 128 -1.81 -1.03 -10.94
N LEU A 129 -1.54 -2.27 -10.49
CA LEU A 129 -0.69 -2.52 -9.33
C LEU A 129 0.74 -1.97 -9.51
N GLU A 130 1.33 -2.11 -10.70
CA GLU A 130 2.66 -1.56 -11.00
C GLU A 130 2.71 -0.04 -10.78
N LEU A 131 1.71 0.69 -11.28
CA LEU A 131 1.60 2.13 -11.11
C LEU A 131 1.46 2.51 -9.63
N GLN A 132 0.65 1.76 -8.87
CA GLN A 132 0.46 1.97 -7.44
C GLN A 132 1.78 1.76 -6.67
N LEU A 133 2.50 0.67 -6.97
CA LEU A 133 3.79 0.36 -6.35
C LEU A 133 4.85 1.42 -6.66
N GLY A 134 4.87 1.98 -7.88
CA GLY A 134 5.76 3.10 -8.22
C GLY A 134 5.50 4.36 -7.37
N ALA A 135 4.23 4.69 -7.13
CA ALA A 135 3.84 5.79 -6.24
C ALA A 135 4.21 5.51 -4.77
N MET A 136 4.04 4.27 -4.31
CA MET A 136 4.45 3.84 -2.97
C MET A 136 5.95 3.86 -2.77
N ALA A 137 6.73 3.35 -3.73
CA ALA A 137 8.20 3.40 -3.67
C ALA A 137 8.71 4.84 -3.53
N THR A 138 8.12 5.79 -4.27
CA THR A 138 8.47 7.21 -4.15
C THR A 138 8.13 7.77 -2.76
N THR A 139 6.94 7.43 -2.24
CA THR A 139 6.48 7.88 -0.92
C THR A 139 7.36 7.36 0.21
N LEU A 140 7.69 6.06 0.17
CA LEU A 140 8.55 5.40 1.15
C LEU A 140 9.99 5.93 1.10
N ALA A 141 10.55 6.11 -0.10
CA ALA A 141 11.89 6.68 -0.27
C ALA A 141 12.00 8.09 0.34
N VAL A 142 10.96 8.92 0.17
CA VAL A 142 10.90 10.26 0.77
C VAL A 142 10.86 10.21 2.31
N LEU A 143 10.25 9.18 2.89
CA LEU A 143 10.24 8.96 4.34
C LEU A 143 11.49 8.26 4.87
N GLY A 144 12.37 7.80 3.99
CA GLY A 144 13.53 6.99 4.34
C GLY A 144 13.15 5.58 4.80
N HIS A 145 12.08 5.00 4.24
CA HIS A 145 11.68 3.62 4.46
C HIS A 145 12.00 2.76 3.24
N SER A 146 12.46 1.53 3.48
CA SER A 146 12.70 0.52 2.45
C SER A 146 12.24 -0.87 2.95
N PRO A 147 10.93 -1.07 3.17
CA PRO A 147 10.42 -2.35 3.64
C PRO A 147 10.62 -3.43 2.56
N ALA A 148 10.79 -4.69 2.98
CA ALA A 148 10.78 -5.84 2.07
C ALA A 148 9.36 -6.23 1.67
N GLN A 149 8.33 -5.75 2.36
CA GLN A 149 6.94 -6.11 2.09
C GLN A 149 6.01 -4.90 2.12
N LEU A 150 5.01 -4.94 1.23
CA LEU A 150 3.84 -4.08 1.27
C LEU A 150 2.58 -4.92 1.28
N VAL A 151 1.55 -4.44 1.97
CA VAL A 151 0.21 -5.04 1.93
C VAL A 151 -0.77 -4.02 1.40
N GLU A 152 -1.47 -4.38 0.35
CA GLU A 152 -2.68 -3.69 -0.08
C GLU A 152 -3.90 -4.37 0.53
N ILE A 153 -4.86 -3.57 0.99
CA ILE A 153 -6.13 -4.05 1.52
C ILE A 153 -7.24 -3.23 0.89
N GLN A 154 -8.29 -3.91 0.41
CA GLN A 154 -9.52 -3.25 0.00
C GLN A 154 -10.67 -3.70 0.90
N GLY A 155 -11.25 -2.74 1.60
CA GLY A 155 -12.46 -2.96 2.39
C GLY A 155 -13.73 -2.95 1.54
N PRO A 156 -14.90 -2.93 2.18
CA PRO A 156 -16.20 -2.89 1.49
C PRO A 156 -16.42 -1.68 0.57
N SER A 157 -15.68 -0.58 0.76
CA SER A 157 -15.73 0.60 -0.13
C SER A 157 -15.00 0.38 -1.45
N GLY A 158 -14.15 -0.65 -1.55
CA GLY A 158 -13.27 -0.91 -2.71
C GLY A 158 -12.10 0.07 -2.83
N ALA A 159 -11.92 1.01 -1.90
CA ALA A 159 -10.78 1.91 -1.91
C ALA A 159 -9.52 1.19 -1.40
N PRO A 160 -8.38 1.30 -2.09
CA PRO A 160 -7.14 0.66 -1.65
C PRO A 160 -6.55 1.35 -0.43
N ILE A 161 -6.02 0.53 0.47
CA ILE A 161 -5.29 0.91 1.67
C ILE A 161 -3.93 0.24 1.59
N TRP A 162 -2.86 1.04 1.60
CA TRP A 162 -1.50 0.53 1.52
C TRP A 162 -0.86 0.53 2.89
N ALA A 163 -0.28 -0.60 3.30
CA ALA A 163 0.36 -0.76 4.59
C ALA A 163 1.82 -1.22 4.43
N TRP A 164 2.68 -0.75 5.33
CA TRP A 164 4.05 -1.25 5.47
C TRP A 164 4.44 -1.48 6.93
N PRO A 165 5.36 -2.42 7.20
CA PRO A 165 5.95 -2.57 8.51
C PRO A 165 6.94 -1.43 8.77
N SER A 166 6.97 -0.97 10.02
CA SER A 166 7.86 0.08 10.49
C SER A 166 8.46 -0.33 11.81
N ASP A 167 9.73 -0.02 12.04
CA ASP A 167 10.39 -0.07 13.34
C ASP A 167 10.52 1.33 13.95
N CYS A 168 9.91 2.32 13.31
CA CYS A 168 9.94 3.69 13.74
C CYS A 168 9.08 3.88 14.99
N ALA A 169 9.69 4.33 16.08
CA ALA A 169 8.94 4.88 17.20
C ALA A 169 7.96 5.95 16.68
N ILE A 170 6.69 5.83 17.08
CA ILE A 170 5.59 6.60 16.49
C ILE A 170 5.81 8.13 16.58
N ASP A 171 6.49 8.61 17.62
CA ASP A 171 6.81 10.03 17.79
C ASP A 171 7.87 10.50 16.78
N ARG A 172 8.85 9.65 16.44
CA ARG A 172 9.83 9.94 15.37
C ARG A 172 9.14 9.95 14.01
N LEU A 173 8.21 9.01 13.76
CA LEU A 173 7.41 9.01 12.53
C LEU A 173 6.59 10.30 12.41
N ALA A 174 5.89 10.68 13.48
CA ALA A 174 5.10 11.92 13.53
C ALA A 174 5.96 13.16 13.25
N ALA A 175 7.15 13.26 13.85
CA ALA A 175 8.07 14.36 13.60
C ALA A 175 8.54 14.41 12.14
N ARG A 176 8.84 13.26 11.52
CA ARG A 176 9.20 13.18 10.09
C ARG A 176 8.06 13.64 9.18
N LEU A 177 6.86 13.11 9.38
CA LEU A 177 5.66 13.48 8.63
C LEU A 177 5.36 14.97 8.75
N LEU A 178 5.47 15.53 9.96
CA LEU A 178 5.30 16.96 10.21
C LEU A 178 6.37 17.79 9.48
N SER A 179 7.64 17.40 9.58
CA SER A 179 8.74 18.15 8.96
C SER A 179 8.67 18.14 7.43
N ARG A 180 8.25 17.01 6.85
CA ARG A 180 8.28 16.80 5.39
C ARG A 180 7.02 17.30 4.69
N TRP A 181 5.86 17.09 5.31
CA TRP A 181 4.56 17.29 4.70
C TRP A 181 3.60 18.13 5.54
N GLN A 182 4.05 18.65 6.69
CA GLN A 182 3.22 19.38 7.65
C GLN A 182 2.03 18.55 8.17
N LEU A 183 2.15 17.22 8.12
CA LEU A 183 1.13 16.28 8.56
C LEU A 183 1.32 15.95 10.05
N SER A 184 0.33 16.28 10.86
CA SER A 184 0.34 16.01 12.31
C SER A 184 -0.46 14.74 12.61
N LEU A 185 0.19 13.77 13.25
CA LEU A 185 -0.47 12.56 13.76
C LEU A 185 -1.12 12.84 15.10
N ARG A 186 -2.45 12.76 15.15
CA ARG A 186 -3.24 12.94 16.37
C ARG A 186 -3.55 11.58 16.99
N LEU A 187 -3.52 11.50 18.31
CA LEU A 187 -4.00 10.33 19.03
C LEU A 187 -5.49 10.15 18.78
N ASP A 188 -5.89 8.93 18.42
CA ASP A 188 -7.29 8.53 18.42
C ASP A 188 -7.68 8.12 19.86
N LEU A 189 -8.64 8.82 20.44
CA LEU A 189 -9.06 8.57 21.83
C LEU A 189 -10.04 7.39 21.95
N GLU A 190 -10.66 6.99 20.85
CA GLU A 190 -11.59 5.86 20.79
C GLU A 190 -10.80 4.54 20.59
N HIS A 191 -9.63 4.61 19.95
CA HIS A 191 -8.81 3.46 19.56
C HIS A 191 -7.38 3.57 20.13
N PRO A 192 -7.12 3.09 21.36
CA PRO A 192 -5.80 3.17 21.98
C PRO A 192 -4.71 2.56 21.11
N GLY A 193 -3.61 3.30 20.92
CA GLY A 193 -2.49 2.86 20.08
C GLY A 193 -2.65 3.18 18.59
N VAL A 194 -3.74 3.84 18.19
CA VAL A 194 -3.92 4.38 16.83
C VAL A 194 -3.62 5.88 16.83
N ARG A 195 -2.91 6.33 15.78
CA ARG A 195 -2.78 7.76 15.48
C ARG A 195 -3.14 8.04 14.04
N VAL A 196 -3.86 9.14 13.81
CA VAL A 196 -4.35 9.54 12.49
C VAL A 196 -3.85 10.94 12.16
N GLY A 197 -3.26 11.10 10.98
CA GLY A 197 -2.98 12.40 10.40
C GLY A 197 -3.73 12.57 9.09
N ALA A 198 -4.50 13.65 9.00
CA ALA A 198 -5.23 13.99 7.80
C ALA A 198 -4.28 14.57 6.75
N GLY A 199 -4.42 14.10 5.51
CA GLY A 199 -3.70 14.65 4.37
C GLY A 199 -4.22 16.03 3.95
N ASP A 200 -3.56 16.57 2.93
CA ASP A 200 -3.96 17.80 2.24
C ASP A 200 -3.69 17.62 0.73
N PRO A 201 -4.66 17.84 -0.17
CA PRO A 201 -4.43 17.82 -1.61
C PRO A 201 -3.27 18.71 -2.08
N ALA A 202 -2.99 19.81 -1.37
CA ALA A 202 -1.88 20.71 -1.71
C ALA A 202 -0.52 20.26 -1.14
N GLY A 203 -0.53 19.31 -0.21
CA GLY A 203 0.65 18.78 0.46
C GLY A 203 0.80 17.29 0.24
N PHE A 204 0.32 16.49 1.20
CA PHE A 204 0.36 15.04 1.13
C PHE A 204 -1.04 14.47 0.87
N PRO A 205 -1.30 13.83 -0.29
CA PRO A 205 -2.66 13.55 -0.76
C PRO A 205 -3.30 12.29 -0.15
N PHE A 206 -2.82 11.85 1.01
CA PHE A 206 -3.29 10.66 1.71
C PHE A 206 -3.44 10.97 3.20
N ASP A 207 -4.42 10.34 3.84
CA ASP A 207 -4.39 10.27 5.30
C ASP A 207 -3.40 9.17 5.71
N VAL A 208 -2.75 9.36 6.86
CA VAL A 208 -1.79 8.42 7.43
C VAL A 208 -2.38 7.86 8.73
N ILE A 209 -2.38 6.54 8.87
CA ILE A 209 -2.79 5.86 10.10
C ILE A 209 -1.60 5.06 10.61
N ALA A 210 -1.17 5.31 11.84
CA ALA A 210 -0.19 4.48 12.54
C ALA A 210 -0.91 3.60 13.56
N ILE A 211 -0.66 2.29 13.52
CA ILE A 211 -1.35 1.29 14.35
C ILE A 211 -0.36 0.50 15.19
N GLY A 212 -0.45 0.67 16.50
CA GLY A 212 0.56 0.19 17.43
C GLY A 212 1.91 0.83 17.12
N GLU A 213 2.98 0.08 17.36
CA GLU A 213 4.35 0.60 17.17
C GLU A 213 4.94 0.25 15.80
N ARG A 214 4.28 -0.62 15.03
CA ARG A 214 4.97 -1.31 13.92
C ARG A 214 4.32 -1.23 12.54
N ARG A 215 3.19 -0.53 12.40
CA ARG A 215 2.42 -0.51 11.16
C ARG A 215 2.00 0.90 10.81
N VAL A 216 2.15 1.22 9.53
CA VAL A 216 1.70 2.50 8.98
C VAL A 216 0.89 2.21 7.72
N LEU A 217 -0.25 2.88 7.61
CA LEU A 217 -1.20 2.75 6.52
C LEU A 217 -1.37 4.10 5.84
N LEU A 218 -1.49 4.07 4.52
CA LEU A 218 -1.90 5.17 3.66
C LEU A 218 -3.29 4.89 3.11
N VAL A 219 -4.17 5.86 3.29
CA VAL A 219 -5.56 5.77 2.85
C VAL A 219 -5.94 7.00 2.04
N GLY A 220 -6.96 6.86 1.21
CA GLY A 220 -7.50 7.99 0.45
C GLY A 220 -7.84 9.17 1.37
N LEU A 221 -7.62 10.39 0.87
CA LEU A 221 -7.88 11.61 1.61
C LEU A 221 -9.31 11.67 2.19
N GLY A 222 -9.41 11.97 3.48
CA GLY A 222 -10.68 12.05 4.21
C GLY A 222 -11.30 10.69 4.56
N GLN A 223 -10.58 9.58 4.35
CA GLN A 223 -11.04 8.23 4.70
C GLN A 223 -10.47 7.72 6.03
N GLY A 224 -9.51 8.42 6.65
CA GLY A 224 -8.82 8.01 7.88
C GLY A 224 -9.74 7.43 8.94
N ASP A 225 -10.69 8.23 9.44
CA ASP A 225 -11.60 7.82 10.52
C ASP A 225 -12.51 6.64 10.12
N ALA A 226 -12.91 6.57 8.85
CA ALA A 226 -13.73 5.47 8.34
C ALA A 226 -12.94 4.16 8.29
N VAL A 227 -11.67 4.23 7.90
CA VAL A 227 -10.77 3.07 7.91
C VAL A 227 -10.44 2.65 9.32
N VAL A 228 -10.17 3.57 10.26
CA VAL A 228 -9.93 3.21 11.67
C VAL A 228 -11.10 2.43 12.27
N ARG A 229 -12.34 2.93 12.13
CA ARG A 229 -13.54 2.21 12.59
C ARG A 229 -13.76 0.87 11.89
N TRP A 230 -13.24 0.72 10.67
CA TRP A 230 -13.32 -0.54 9.96
C TRP A 230 -12.28 -1.54 10.47
N LEU A 231 -11.05 -1.10 10.69
CA LEU A 231 -9.98 -1.90 11.27
C LEU A 231 -10.30 -2.34 12.71
N ASP A 232 -11.01 -1.52 13.48
CA ASP A 232 -11.47 -1.89 14.83
C ASP A 232 -12.46 -3.07 14.82
N ARG A 233 -13.24 -3.21 13.74
CA ARG A 233 -14.14 -4.36 13.54
C ARG A 233 -13.41 -5.63 13.12
N ALA A 234 -12.08 -5.62 13.02
CA ALA A 234 -11.29 -6.83 12.77
C ALA A 234 -11.34 -7.83 13.95
N GLU A 235 -11.98 -7.50 15.07
CA GLU A 235 -12.28 -8.44 16.14
C GLU A 235 -13.14 -9.62 15.64
N GLY A 236 -12.45 -10.70 15.29
CA GLY A 236 -13.01 -11.99 14.87
C GLY A 236 -12.07 -13.13 15.28
N ASP A 237 -12.38 -14.35 14.83
CA ASP A 237 -11.46 -15.48 15.00
C ASP A 237 -10.15 -15.20 14.22
N PRO A 238 -8.99 -15.03 14.89
CA PRO A 238 -7.73 -14.71 14.22
C PRO A 238 -7.32 -15.81 13.22
N ASP A 239 -7.74 -17.06 13.44
CA ASP A 239 -7.48 -18.18 12.54
C ASP A 239 -8.37 -18.11 11.27
N ALA A 240 -9.41 -17.28 11.29
CA ALA A 240 -10.29 -17.01 10.15
C ALA A 240 -9.97 -15.67 9.44
N ALA A 241 -8.96 -14.92 9.90
CA ALA A 241 -8.60 -13.64 9.30
C ALA A 241 -7.95 -13.85 7.92
N PRO A 242 -8.37 -13.11 6.87
CA PRO A 242 -7.82 -13.29 5.52
C PRO A 242 -6.30 -13.07 5.46
N GLY A 243 -5.77 -12.21 6.33
CA GLY A 243 -4.33 -12.01 6.44
C GLY A 243 -3.57 -13.25 6.91
N ALA A 244 -4.13 -14.06 7.81
CA ALA A 244 -3.50 -15.30 8.27
C ALA A 244 -3.41 -16.32 7.12
N THR A 245 -4.51 -16.54 6.40
CA THR A 245 -4.53 -17.40 5.21
C THR A 245 -3.52 -16.93 4.15
N LEU A 246 -3.37 -15.62 3.95
CA LEU A 246 -2.42 -15.06 3.00
C LEU A 246 -0.95 -15.39 3.34
N LEU A 247 -0.61 -15.42 4.64
CA LEU A 247 0.74 -15.76 5.11
C LEU A 247 1.04 -17.26 4.99
N GLU A 248 0.02 -18.12 5.03
CA GLU A 248 0.16 -19.57 4.86
C GLU A 248 0.40 -19.99 3.41
N LEU A 249 0.09 -19.13 2.43
CA LEU A 249 0.40 -19.39 1.03
C LEU A 249 1.91 -19.51 0.81
N GLU A 250 2.29 -20.44 -0.08
CA GLU A 250 3.68 -20.58 -0.50
C GLU A 250 4.25 -19.24 -0.98
N HIS A 251 5.49 -18.97 -0.59
CA HIS A 251 6.17 -17.71 -0.88
C HIS A 251 6.20 -17.42 -2.40
N ALA A 252 5.80 -16.21 -2.78
CA ALA A 252 5.88 -15.69 -4.14
C ALA A 252 5.96 -14.15 -4.11
N PRO A 253 6.50 -13.49 -5.17
CA PRO A 253 6.57 -12.04 -5.24
C PRO A 253 5.24 -11.32 -5.01
N ILE A 254 4.13 -11.89 -5.47
CA ILE A 254 2.78 -11.36 -5.21
C ILE A 254 1.89 -12.52 -4.75
N ARG A 255 1.23 -12.32 -3.61
CA ARG A 255 0.22 -13.22 -3.07
C ARG A 255 -1.04 -12.42 -2.82
N SER A 256 -2.20 -12.94 -3.19
CA SER A 256 -3.47 -12.28 -2.93
C SER A 256 -4.55 -13.23 -2.45
N LEU A 257 -5.45 -12.69 -1.65
CA LEU A 257 -6.70 -13.32 -1.24
C LEU A 257 -7.86 -12.42 -1.67
N LEU A 258 -8.80 -13.01 -2.39
CA LEU A 258 -10.03 -12.36 -2.87
C LEU A 258 -11.21 -12.92 -2.12
N GLN A 259 -12.04 -12.07 -1.52
CA GLN A 259 -13.28 -12.49 -0.87
C GLN A 259 -14.51 -11.86 -1.53
N GLY A 260 -15.51 -12.69 -1.79
CA GLY A 260 -16.89 -12.26 -1.97
C GLY A 260 -17.46 -12.47 -3.38
N GLU A 261 -18.77 -12.25 -3.47
CA GLU A 261 -19.53 -12.25 -4.73
C GLU A 261 -19.40 -10.89 -5.40
N TRP A 262 -18.32 -10.70 -6.11
CA TRP A 262 -18.18 -9.53 -6.97
C TRP A 262 -18.86 -9.81 -8.32
N LEU A 263 -19.22 -8.74 -9.03
CA LEU A 263 -19.53 -8.86 -10.45
C LEU A 263 -18.31 -9.49 -11.13
N LEU A 264 -18.47 -10.74 -11.58
CA LEU A 264 -17.46 -11.43 -12.36
C LEU A 264 -17.30 -10.66 -13.68
N ALA A 265 -16.06 -10.37 -14.07
CA ALA A 265 -15.79 -9.92 -15.42
C ALA A 265 -16.07 -11.10 -16.38
N GLY A 266 -17.04 -10.95 -17.29
CA GLY A 266 -17.33 -11.95 -18.32
C GLY A 266 -18.62 -12.76 -18.12
N ALA A 267 -19.03 -13.44 -19.19
CA ALA A 267 -20.26 -14.23 -19.25
C ALA A 267 -19.98 -15.69 -18.87
N ALA A 268 -19.96 -15.99 -17.57
CA ALA A 268 -20.04 -17.37 -17.11
C ALA A 268 -21.05 -17.51 -15.95
N PRO A 269 -22.34 -17.75 -16.24
CA PRO A 269 -23.22 -18.37 -15.28
C PRO A 269 -23.19 -19.88 -15.50
N ALA A 270 -22.69 -20.62 -14.52
CA ALA A 270 -23.17 -21.97 -14.25
C ALA A 270 -23.30 -22.14 -12.74
N SER A 271 -24.41 -21.64 -12.23
CA SER A 271 -24.95 -21.99 -10.93
C SER A 271 -25.04 -23.51 -10.80
N THR A 272 -24.47 -24.09 -9.76
CA THR A 272 -25.04 -25.27 -9.11
C THR A 272 -24.74 -25.25 -7.61
N SER A 273 -25.81 -25.17 -6.82
CA SER A 273 -25.89 -25.20 -5.35
C SER A 273 -25.53 -23.92 -4.58
N MET A 274 -26.36 -22.87 -4.72
CA MET A 274 -26.60 -21.96 -3.59
C MET A 274 -27.45 -22.70 -2.55
N GLY A 275 -26.79 -23.49 -1.71
CA GLY A 275 -27.36 -23.93 -0.44
C GLY A 275 -27.42 -22.75 0.53
N GLU A 276 -28.47 -22.71 1.34
CA GLU A 276 -28.66 -21.78 2.45
C GLU A 276 -27.48 -21.95 3.43
N GLY A 277 -26.49 -21.04 3.31
CA GLY A 277 -25.15 -21.19 3.89
C GLY A 277 -24.02 -20.95 2.90
N ALA A 278 -24.21 -20.06 1.91
CA ALA A 278 -23.21 -19.73 0.89
C ALA A 278 -21.96 -19.15 1.57
N ALA A 279 -20.97 -20.01 1.81
CA ALA A 279 -19.64 -19.61 2.20
C ALA A 279 -19.15 -18.57 1.20
N HIS A 280 -18.67 -17.42 1.70
CA HIS A 280 -18.04 -16.42 0.86
C HIS A 280 -16.99 -17.13 -0.01
N HIS A 281 -17.11 -17.00 -1.34
CA HIS A 281 -16.11 -17.57 -2.23
C HIS A 281 -14.80 -16.82 -1.96
N VAL A 282 -13.83 -17.55 -1.40
CA VAL A 282 -12.47 -17.07 -1.19
C VAL A 282 -11.63 -17.65 -2.32
N ARG A 283 -10.92 -16.79 -3.04
CA ARG A 283 -9.89 -17.22 -3.98
C ARG A 283 -8.51 -16.84 -3.51
N THR A 284 -7.55 -17.71 -3.75
CA THR A 284 -6.14 -17.42 -3.53
C THR A 284 -5.43 -17.25 -4.87
N ILE A 285 -4.54 -16.27 -4.95
CA ILE A 285 -3.75 -16.01 -6.15
C ILE A 285 -2.29 -15.95 -5.72
N ARG A 286 -1.46 -16.69 -6.42
CA ARG A 286 -0.01 -16.70 -6.21
C ARG A 286 0.67 -16.41 -7.55
N ILE A 287 1.41 -15.32 -7.63
CA ILE A 287 2.16 -14.92 -8.82
C ILE A 287 3.65 -15.12 -8.55
N ALA A 288 4.18 -16.21 -9.11
CA ALA A 288 5.56 -16.58 -8.97
C ALA A 288 6.39 -16.18 -10.20
N SER A 289 7.69 -16.39 -10.10
CA SER A 289 8.62 -16.10 -11.20
C SER A 289 8.45 -17.06 -12.39
N GLU A 290 7.83 -18.20 -12.16
CA GLU A 290 7.66 -19.34 -13.07
C GLU A 290 6.22 -19.54 -13.54
N GLY A 291 5.23 -18.93 -12.87
CA GLY A 291 3.82 -19.11 -13.24
C GLY A 291 2.84 -18.35 -12.36
N VAL A 292 1.57 -18.56 -12.65
CA VAL A 292 0.42 -18.03 -11.90
C VAL A 292 -0.38 -19.22 -11.40
N GLU A 293 -0.78 -19.17 -10.14
CA GLU A 293 -1.71 -20.13 -9.54
C GLU A 293 -2.95 -19.42 -9.03
N ILE A 294 -4.09 -20.07 -9.22
CA ILE A 294 -5.39 -19.67 -8.69
C ILE A 294 -5.91 -20.88 -7.90
N ASP A 295 -6.21 -20.68 -6.62
CA ASP A 295 -6.74 -21.71 -5.73
C ASP A 295 -5.83 -22.97 -5.66
N GLY A 296 -4.51 -22.74 -5.74
CA GLY A 296 -3.49 -23.78 -5.75
C GLY A 296 -3.35 -24.56 -7.08
N ALA A 297 -4.10 -24.20 -8.13
CA ALA A 297 -3.99 -24.79 -9.45
C ALA A 297 -3.23 -23.86 -10.41
N PRO A 298 -2.33 -24.39 -11.27
CA PRO A 298 -1.63 -23.58 -12.26
C PRO A 298 -2.61 -23.01 -13.28
N TRP A 299 -2.47 -21.71 -13.57
CA TRP A 299 -3.29 -21.03 -14.57
C TRP A 299 -2.91 -21.54 -15.98
N PRO A 300 -3.86 -22.06 -16.80
CA PRO A 300 -3.56 -22.81 -18.02
C PRO A 300 -2.67 -22.08 -19.03
N ARG A 301 -2.76 -20.75 -19.08
CA ARG A 301 -1.95 -19.91 -19.97
C ARG A 301 -0.46 -19.92 -19.63
N PHE A 302 -0.13 -20.21 -18.38
CA PHE A 302 1.24 -20.30 -17.88
C PHE A 302 1.63 -21.72 -17.46
N ALA A 303 0.77 -22.72 -17.73
CA ALA A 303 1.16 -24.10 -17.57
C ALA A 303 2.34 -24.36 -18.52
N PRO A 304 3.48 -24.89 -18.03
CA PRO A 304 4.58 -25.24 -18.90
C PRO A 304 4.03 -26.17 -19.97
N THR A 305 4.03 -25.72 -21.23
CA THR A 305 3.73 -26.60 -22.35
C THR A 305 4.68 -27.76 -22.22
N SER A 306 4.16 -28.96 -21.95
CA SER A 306 4.96 -30.17 -21.84
C SER A 306 5.60 -30.43 -23.20
N GLU A 307 6.74 -29.81 -23.45
CA GLU A 307 7.62 -30.07 -24.59
C GLU A 307 8.18 -31.48 -24.40
N GLY A 308 7.40 -32.48 -24.79
CA GLY A 308 7.76 -33.87 -24.53
C GLY A 308 6.74 -34.92 -24.97
N GLY A 309 5.68 -34.53 -25.67
CA GLY A 309 4.87 -35.49 -26.42
C GLY A 309 5.67 -36.02 -27.60
N THR A 310 6.48 -37.07 -27.38
CA THR A 310 7.13 -37.81 -28.47
C THR A 310 6.03 -38.23 -29.46
N PRO A 311 6.12 -37.88 -30.76
CA PRO A 311 5.12 -38.32 -31.72
C PRO A 311 5.08 -39.85 -31.70
N ARG A 312 3.91 -40.43 -31.38
CA ARG A 312 3.67 -41.86 -31.61
C ARG A 312 3.73 -42.06 -33.13
N SER A 313 4.82 -42.64 -33.61
CA SER A 313 4.91 -43.14 -34.97
C SER A 313 3.80 -44.18 -35.20
N PRO A 314 3.19 -44.20 -36.41
CA PRO A 314 2.13 -45.13 -36.77
C PRO A 314 2.57 -46.60 -36.78
#